data_AF-A0A847CLK7-F1
#
_entry.id   AF-A0A847CLK7-F1
#
_cell.length_a   1.000
_cell.length_b   1.000
_cell.length_c   1.000
_cell.angle_alpha   90.00
_cell.angle_beta   90.00
_cell.angle_gamma   90.00
#
_symmetry.space_group_name_H-M   'P 1'
#
loop_
_entity.id
_entity.type
_entity.pdbx_description
1 polymer ?
#
loop_
_entity_poly.entity_id
_entity_poly.type
_entity_poly.pdbx_seq_one_letter_code
_entity_poly.pdbx_strand_id
1 'polypeptide(L)'
;MKNNEGFTLVEVILCIALLGLISVTFIPAFSNYFNWMIFTKNNITKSAFASQGEMEINLNELEDALRKGEDLQENGEYKYGITKKIDNVQLFKDEFNDVNRQYPSIYQIESSNESGRKFIAWVGDKRLPELPVPTVEAKSLKFSQGNIDLSSKFEYASLSNLILKGFSEMISNPSNSAYRHRCDWFVSKPGYIVPEFNIESDHDTELVLPRFPDDYISLPIYSEVGTTITEFHHVLENEILQKYSGRHILFTVTPYAKSLKKGYTSVSSPLYIYGPNFTTNLVVHLDASTLDLNDSLSIINGEFRVKNWKNNSPTSNINATQTTQANMPIITRLSNVPNPTLATPFQIDDEGNISVWGRALGNLDSNMSNMKISSSSNDGIERSYILSQNFSMFIVLRKVDSPLSPQIGQSIIQGSNDSNKLWSLDWVGEPSNPRLAIVTGSNKVEFISTINLGEWYLVHVNVQSNILLEATSLKKNSDHSLIARGAKSLSNNTEVIDINWNGVEIAEILIYNGNINIEDLNSVKEFLSSKYNPEI
;
A
#
# COMPACT_ATOMS: atom_id res chain seq x y z
N MET A 1 -86.58 40.44 88.03
CA MET A 1 -87.06 39.03 88.06
C MET A 1 -86.75 38.40 86.71
N LYS A 2 -86.31 37.14 86.76
CA LYS A 2 -85.84 36.28 85.66
C LYS A 2 -86.78 36.27 84.45
N ASN A 3 -86.21 36.11 83.26
CA ASN A 3 -86.76 35.25 82.19
C ASN A 3 -85.61 34.79 81.28
N ASN A 4 -85.02 33.64 81.59
CA ASN A 4 -84.32 32.84 80.60
C ASN A 4 -85.38 31.99 79.93
N GLU A 5 -85.86 32.41 78.77
CA GLU A 5 -86.70 31.56 77.92
C GLU A 5 -85.79 30.53 77.25
N GLY A 6 -86.04 29.25 77.51
CA GLY A 6 -85.34 28.15 76.85
C GLY A 6 -85.74 28.11 75.37
N PHE A 7 -84.77 27.81 74.50
CA PHE A 7 -84.98 27.68 73.06
C PHE A 7 -86.18 26.78 72.75
N THR A 8 -87.05 27.24 71.86
CA THR A 8 -88.20 26.45 71.41
C THR A 8 -87.72 25.26 70.57
N LEU A 9 -88.45 24.14 70.60
CA LEU A 9 -88.05 22.89 69.90
C LEU A 9 -87.74 23.13 68.40
N VAL A 10 -88.48 24.06 67.76
CA VAL A 10 -88.28 24.45 66.37
C VAL A 10 -86.93 25.13 66.16
N GLU A 11 -86.49 26.00 67.06
CA GLU A 11 -85.18 26.66 66.99
C GLU A 11 -84.03 25.66 67.17
N VAL A 12 -84.17 24.68 68.06
CA VAL A 12 -83.16 23.62 68.25
C VAL A 12 -83.05 22.77 66.97
N ILE A 13 -84.17 22.39 66.36
CA ILE A 13 -84.17 21.63 65.09
C ILE A 13 -83.59 22.46 63.95
N LEU A 14 -83.92 23.76 63.87
CA LEU A 14 -83.35 24.68 62.87
C LEU A 14 -81.85 24.84 63.05
N CYS A 15 -81.35 25.02 64.27
CA CYS A 15 -79.92 25.11 64.54
C CYS A 15 -79.18 23.80 64.19
N ILE A 16 -79.74 22.64 64.50
CA ILE A 16 -79.15 21.34 64.13
C ILE A 16 -79.17 21.13 62.62
N ALA A 17 -80.25 21.51 61.93
CA ALA A 17 -80.34 21.42 60.49
C ALA A 17 -79.36 22.38 59.79
N LEU A 18 -79.18 23.59 60.34
CA LEU A 18 -78.25 24.59 59.81
C LEU A 18 -76.79 24.19 60.08
N LEU A 19 -76.50 23.63 61.25
CA LEU A 19 -75.19 23.00 61.55
C LEU A 19 -74.93 21.79 60.65
N GLY A 20 -75.95 20.97 60.37
CA GLY A 20 -75.86 19.84 59.44
C GLY A 20 -75.56 20.31 58.01
N LEU A 21 -76.25 21.35 57.54
CA LEU A 21 -76.07 21.90 56.19
C LEU A 21 -74.72 22.61 56.04
N ILE A 22 -74.28 23.36 57.06
CA ILE A 22 -72.92 23.91 57.12
C ILE A 22 -71.90 22.77 57.13
N SER A 23 -72.10 21.71 57.92
CA SER A 23 -71.14 20.60 57.99
C SER A 23 -71.03 19.84 56.68
N VAL A 24 -72.15 19.56 56.01
CA VAL A 24 -72.18 18.87 54.71
C VAL A 24 -71.55 19.71 53.59
N THR A 25 -71.55 21.04 53.69
CA THR A 25 -70.92 21.91 52.68
C THR A 25 -69.46 22.24 53.00
N PHE A 26 -69.15 22.59 54.25
CA PHE A 26 -67.81 23.00 54.65
C PHE A 26 -66.83 21.85 54.82
N ILE A 27 -67.24 20.68 55.34
CA ILE A 27 -66.31 19.58 55.55
C ILE A 27 -65.71 19.08 54.21
N PRO A 28 -66.51 18.88 53.15
CA PRO A 28 -65.97 18.54 51.84
C PRO A 28 -65.14 19.68 51.23
N ALA A 29 -65.53 20.95 51.43
CA ALA A 29 -64.77 22.09 50.92
C ALA A 29 -63.38 22.21 51.57
N PHE A 30 -63.27 22.03 52.89
CA PHE A 30 -61.99 22.01 53.60
C PHE A 30 -61.13 20.82 53.16
N SER A 31 -61.72 19.63 53.02
CA SER A 31 -60.99 18.44 52.55
C SER A 31 -60.47 18.64 51.13
N ASN A 32 -61.27 19.21 50.23
CA ASN A 32 -60.86 19.49 48.85
C ASN A 32 -59.77 20.57 48.79
N TYR A 33 -59.89 21.63 49.58
CA TYR A 33 -58.87 22.69 49.62
C TYR A 33 -57.54 22.17 50.21
N PHE A 34 -57.61 21.35 51.26
CA PHE A 34 -56.44 20.71 51.85
C PHE A 34 -55.77 19.73 50.87
N ASN A 35 -56.56 18.90 50.18
CA ASN A 35 -56.06 18.02 49.12
C ASN A 35 -55.44 18.81 47.97
N TRP A 36 -56.04 19.93 47.55
CA TRP A 36 -55.49 20.80 46.51
C TRP A 36 -54.17 21.44 46.94
N MET A 37 -54.06 21.89 48.19
CA MET A 37 -52.83 22.46 48.74
C MET A 37 -51.72 21.41 48.86
N ILE A 38 -52.04 20.20 49.32
CA ILE A 38 -51.10 19.07 49.36
C ILE A 38 -50.65 18.70 47.95
N PHE A 39 -51.59 18.58 47.01
CA PHE A 39 -51.30 18.26 45.62
C PHE A 39 -50.40 19.33 44.98
N THR A 40 -50.70 20.61 45.19
CA THR A 40 -49.90 21.73 44.66
C THR A 40 -48.48 21.70 45.24
N LYS A 41 -48.34 21.54 46.55
CA LYS A 41 -47.04 21.50 47.22
C LYS A 41 -46.19 20.31 46.76
N ASN A 42 -46.77 19.12 46.74
CA ASN A 42 -46.03 17.88 46.48
C ASN A 42 -45.82 17.61 44.99
N ASN A 43 -46.86 17.78 44.16
CA ASN A 43 -46.83 17.32 42.78
C ASN A 43 -46.53 18.43 41.76
N ILE A 44 -46.67 19.70 42.14
CA ILE A 44 -46.37 20.83 41.26
C ILE A 44 -45.09 21.53 41.71
N THR A 45 -45.03 21.99 42.97
CA THR A 45 -43.91 22.82 43.43
C THR A 45 -42.65 21.99 43.68
N LYS A 46 -42.74 20.91 44.45
CA LYS A 46 -41.57 20.07 44.75
C LYS A 46 -41.01 19.39 43.49
N SER A 47 -41.89 18.89 42.62
CA SER A 47 -41.48 18.29 41.34
C SER A 47 -40.84 19.31 40.40
N ALA A 48 -41.37 20.53 40.31
CA ALA A 48 -40.76 21.60 39.51
C ALA A 48 -39.35 21.97 40.00
N PHE A 49 -39.16 22.10 41.32
CA PHE A 49 -37.83 22.38 41.87
C PHE A 49 -36.85 21.22 41.69
N ALA A 50 -37.32 19.97 41.75
CA ALA A 50 -36.49 18.81 41.48
C ALA A 50 -36.05 18.76 40.00
N SER A 51 -36.97 18.95 39.05
CA SER A 51 -36.67 19.03 37.62
C SER A 51 -35.73 20.19 37.29
N GLN A 52 -35.92 21.35 37.93
CA GLN A 52 -35.01 22.48 37.77
C GLN A 52 -33.60 22.16 38.32
N GLY A 53 -33.51 21.52 39.49
CA GLY A 53 -32.22 21.13 40.06
C GLY A 53 -31.45 20.14 39.19
N GLU A 54 -32.13 19.13 38.63
CA GLU A 54 -31.54 18.19 37.67
C GLU A 54 -31.05 18.91 36.40
N MET A 55 -31.85 19.85 35.90
CA MET A 55 -31.50 20.66 34.75
C MET A 55 -30.27 21.55 35.00
N GLU A 56 -30.13 22.12 36.20
CA GLU A 56 -28.95 22.91 36.60
C GLU A 56 -27.69 22.03 36.72
N ILE A 57 -27.82 20.78 37.18
CA ILE A 57 -26.71 19.82 37.19
C ILE A 57 -26.26 19.53 35.75
N ASN A 58 -27.20 19.14 34.89
CA ASN A 58 -26.93 18.86 33.47
C ASN A 58 -26.30 20.06 32.75
N LEU A 59 -26.76 21.27 33.06
CA LEU A 59 -26.21 22.50 32.48
C LEU A 59 -24.77 22.74 32.92
N ASN A 60 -24.46 22.58 34.22
CA ASN A 60 -23.10 22.73 34.72
C ASN A 60 -22.14 21.68 34.15
N GLU A 61 -22.59 20.43 34.02
CA GLU A 61 -21.81 19.36 33.40
C GLU A 61 -21.56 19.63 31.91
N LEU A 62 -22.58 20.08 31.18
CA LEU A 62 -22.43 20.49 29.78
C LEU A 62 -21.46 21.67 29.63
N GLU A 63 -21.55 22.69 30.48
CA GLU A 63 -20.63 23.82 30.44
C GLU A 63 -19.18 23.39 30.72
N ASP A 64 -18.96 22.46 31.64
CA ASP A 64 -17.63 21.91 31.91
C ASP A 64 -17.11 21.06 30.74
N ALA A 65 -17.96 20.21 30.14
CA ALA A 65 -17.63 19.42 28.97
C ALA A 65 -17.27 20.30 27.76
N LEU A 66 -18.05 21.36 27.52
CA LEU A 66 -17.77 22.35 26.47
C LEU A 66 -16.45 23.10 26.72
N ARG A 67 -16.14 23.41 27.99
CA ARG A 67 -14.87 24.06 28.36
C ARG A 67 -13.66 23.13 28.15
N LYS A 68 -13.82 21.83 28.42
CA LYS A 68 -12.77 20.82 28.23
C LYS A 68 -12.65 20.34 26.78
N GLY A 69 -13.64 20.62 25.94
CA GLY A 69 -13.67 20.17 24.55
C GLY A 69 -14.02 18.68 24.40
N GLU A 70 -14.79 18.12 25.34
CA GLU A 70 -15.20 16.71 25.32
C GLU A 70 -16.21 16.44 24.18
N ASP A 71 -16.27 15.17 23.75
CA ASP A 71 -17.32 14.71 22.85
C ASP A 71 -18.64 14.62 23.61
N LEU A 72 -19.68 15.22 23.03
CA LEU A 72 -21.01 15.31 23.62
C LEU A 72 -21.93 14.17 23.19
N GLN A 73 -21.42 13.24 22.37
CA GLN A 73 -22.12 12.04 21.94
C GLN A 73 -21.42 10.75 22.38
N GLU A 74 -22.22 9.72 22.66
CA GLU A 74 -21.76 8.35 22.84
C GLU A 74 -22.78 7.40 22.21
N ASN A 75 -22.31 6.52 21.32
CA ASN A 75 -23.16 5.59 20.56
C ASN A 75 -24.33 6.26 19.80
N GLY A 76 -24.15 7.51 19.37
CA GLY A 76 -25.16 8.28 18.62
C GLY A 76 -26.20 8.99 19.50
N GLU A 77 -26.14 8.86 20.83
CA GLU A 77 -26.98 9.59 21.77
C GLU A 77 -26.21 10.76 22.41
N TYR A 78 -26.91 11.86 22.68
CA TYR A 78 -26.29 13.01 23.32
C TYR A 78 -26.24 12.85 24.85
N LYS A 79 -25.13 13.32 25.45
CA LYS A 79 -24.91 13.35 26.90
C LYS A 79 -25.54 14.58 27.57
N TYR A 80 -25.51 14.63 28.90
CA TYR A 80 -25.82 15.83 29.69
C TYR A 80 -27.24 16.39 29.46
N GLY A 81 -28.22 15.52 29.19
CA GLY A 81 -29.62 15.90 28.99
C GLY A 81 -29.90 16.69 27.70
N ILE A 82 -28.98 16.69 26.73
CA ILE A 82 -29.18 17.33 25.44
C ILE A 82 -30.24 16.55 24.64
N THR A 83 -31.27 17.24 24.18
CA THR A 83 -32.30 16.66 23.30
C THR A 83 -32.07 16.98 21.83
N LYS A 84 -31.43 18.11 21.53
CA LYS A 84 -31.19 18.57 20.17
C LYS A 84 -30.03 19.56 20.07
N LYS A 85 -29.27 19.48 18.99
CA LYS A 85 -28.35 20.54 18.53
C LYS A 85 -29.01 21.37 17.41
N ILE A 86 -28.87 22.68 17.48
CA ILE A 86 -29.28 23.60 16.41
C ILE A 86 -28.03 24.34 15.93
N ASP A 87 -27.65 24.08 14.68
CA ASP A 87 -26.54 24.75 14.02
C ASP A 87 -26.99 26.10 13.40
N ASN A 88 -26.06 27.05 13.31
CA ASN A 88 -26.23 28.35 12.67
C ASN A 88 -27.39 29.22 13.18
N VAL A 89 -27.45 29.47 14.49
CA VAL A 89 -28.53 30.29 15.07
C VAL A 89 -28.30 31.77 14.85
N GLN A 90 -29.17 32.39 14.05
CA GLN A 90 -29.19 33.83 13.85
C GLN A 90 -29.74 34.54 15.09
N LEU A 91 -28.84 35.07 15.92
CA LEU A 91 -29.21 35.80 17.15
C LEU A 91 -29.77 37.21 16.88
N PHE A 92 -29.39 37.82 15.75
CA PHE A 92 -29.80 39.17 15.39
C PHE A 92 -30.35 39.19 13.96
N LYS A 93 -31.53 39.80 13.79
CA LYS A 93 -32.03 40.17 12.45
C LYS A 93 -31.15 41.29 11.93
N ASP A 94 -30.40 41.00 10.89
CA ASP A 94 -29.50 41.94 10.26
C ASP A 94 -29.56 41.74 8.74
N GLU A 95 -29.35 42.79 7.96
CA GLU A 95 -29.50 42.77 6.49
C GLU A 95 -28.21 42.32 5.76
N PHE A 96 -27.13 42.06 6.50
CA PHE A 96 -25.86 41.64 5.93
C PHE A 96 -25.86 40.12 5.63
N ASN A 97 -26.36 39.74 4.45
CA ASN A 97 -26.28 38.40 3.87
C ASN A 97 -24.88 38.11 3.31
N ASP A 98 -23.87 37.98 4.18
CA ASP A 98 -22.55 37.52 3.74
C ASP A 98 -22.42 35.99 3.90
N VAL A 99 -22.05 35.31 2.83
CA VAL A 99 -22.00 33.83 2.68
C VAL A 99 -20.94 33.19 3.60
N ASN A 100 -20.10 34.01 4.25
CA ASN A 100 -18.98 33.58 5.08
C ASN A 100 -19.21 33.80 6.60
N ARG A 101 -20.39 34.25 7.06
CA ARG A 101 -20.67 34.35 8.50
C ARG A 101 -21.04 32.98 9.09
N GLN A 102 -20.25 32.52 10.05
CA GLN A 102 -20.59 31.37 10.89
C GLN A 102 -21.38 31.85 12.12
N TYR A 103 -22.59 31.34 12.29
CA TYR A 103 -23.42 31.59 13.47
C TYR A 103 -23.15 30.52 14.54
N PRO A 104 -23.26 30.85 15.83
CA PRO A 104 -23.00 29.88 16.89
C PRO A 104 -24.03 28.73 16.85
N SER A 105 -23.58 27.55 17.24
CA SER A 105 -24.46 26.40 17.49
C SER A 105 -24.99 26.48 18.92
N ILE A 106 -26.21 26.00 19.15
CA ILE A 106 -26.81 25.91 20.50
C ILE A 106 -27.29 24.48 20.77
N TYR A 107 -27.18 24.05 22.03
CA TYR A 107 -27.71 22.79 22.53
C TYR A 107 -28.98 23.06 23.34
N GLN A 108 -30.02 22.26 23.09
CA GLN A 108 -31.26 22.28 23.85
C GLN A 108 -31.19 21.22 24.95
N ILE A 109 -31.43 21.61 26.20
CA ILE A 109 -31.62 20.70 27.33
C ILE A 109 -33.10 20.73 27.71
N GLU A 110 -33.72 19.56 27.87
CA GLU A 110 -35.09 19.43 28.38
C GLU A 110 -35.11 18.65 29.71
N SER A 111 -35.87 19.14 30.69
CA SER A 111 -36.28 18.36 31.86
C SER A 111 -37.79 18.41 32.00
N SER A 112 -38.44 17.26 32.21
CA SER A 112 -39.89 17.18 32.43
C SER A 112 -40.22 16.93 33.88
N ASN A 113 -41.22 17.64 34.40
CA ASN A 113 -41.80 17.32 35.70
C ASN A 113 -42.82 16.17 35.59
N GLU A 114 -43.20 15.60 36.73
CA GLU A 114 -44.18 14.50 36.82
C GLU A 114 -45.56 14.85 36.23
N SER A 115 -45.87 16.14 36.07
CA SER A 115 -47.11 16.63 35.45
C SER A 115 -47.02 16.80 33.93
N GLY A 116 -45.87 16.48 33.32
CA GLY A 116 -45.64 16.57 31.88
C GLY A 116 -45.29 17.97 31.36
N ARG A 117 -45.07 18.96 32.23
CA ARG A 117 -44.54 20.27 31.85
C ARG A 117 -43.03 20.17 31.67
N LYS A 118 -42.54 20.75 30.57
CA LYS A 118 -41.13 20.74 30.19
C LYS A 118 -40.46 22.08 30.50
N PHE A 119 -39.28 22.02 31.10
CA PHE A 119 -38.34 23.12 31.22
C PHE A 119 -37.29 22.98 30.11
N ILE A 120 -37.02 24.08 29.40
CA ILE A 120 -36.12 24.10 28.25
C ILE A 120 -35.05 25.16 28.48
N ALA A 121 -33.77 24.80 28.32
CA ALA A 121 -32.66 25.76 28.26
C ALA A 121 -31.86 25.57 26.98
N TRP A 122 -31.26 26.68 26.56
CA TRP A 122 -30.40 26.75 25.39
C TRP A 122 -29.00 27.13 25.85
N VAL A 123 -28.02 26.28 25.55
CA VAL A 123 -26.62 26.50 25.89
C VAL A 123 -25.84 26.72 24.60
N GLY A 124 -25.19 27.87 24.47
CA GLY A 124 -24.35 28.16 23.31
C GLY A 124 -23.08 27.31 23.31
N ASP A 125 -22.70 26.80 22.15
CA ASP A 125 -21.41 26.12 21.98
C ASP A 125 -20.28 27.14 22.11
N LYS A 126 -19.49 27.01 23.19
CA LYS A 126 -18.36 27.89 23.49
C LYS A 126 -17.07 27.45 22.76
N ARG A 127 -17.10 26.29 22.08
CA ARG A 127 -15.95 25.79 21.32
C ARG A 127 -15.77 26.64 20.05
N LEU A 128 -14.52 26.80 19.64
CA LEU A 128 -14.23 27.47 18.36
C LEU A 128 -14.89 26.66 17.23
N PRO A 129 -15.62 27.32 16.32
CA PRO A 129 -16.20 26.62 15.18
C PRO A 129 -15.08 25.96 14.38
N GLU A 130 -15.37 24.79 13.81
CA GLU A 130 -14.39 24.13 12.96
C GLU A 130 -14.06 25.03 11.77
N LEU A 131 -12.79 25.43 11.70
CA LEU A 131 -12.31 26.23 10.59
C LEU A 131 -12.34 25.38 9.32
N PRO A 132 -12.89 25.91 8.20
CA PRO A 132 -12.95 25.18 6.95
C PRO A 132 -11.54 24.86 6.46
N VAL A 133 -11.36 23.62 6.00
CA VAL A 133 -10.09 23.14 5.46
C VAL A 133 -10.34 22.60 4.05
N PRO A 134 -9.49 22.94 3.06
CA PRO A 134 -9.57 22.35 1.73
C PRO A 134 -9.23 20.86 1.76
N THR A 135 -9.78 20.13 0.78
CA THR A 135 -9.48 18.72 0.52
C THR A 135 -8.84 18.62 -0.86
N VAL A 136 -7.72 17.89 -0.94
CA VAL A 136 -6.97 17.63 -2.17
C VAL A 136 -6.76 16.13 -2.28
N GLU A 137 -6.82 15.61 -3.50
CA GLU A 137 -6.60 14.21 -3.82
C GLU A 137 -5.37 14.03 -4.72
N ALA A 138 -4.53 13.07 -4.36
CA ALA A 138 -3.38 12.62 -5.14
C ALA A 138 -3.83 11.63 -6.22
N LYS A 139 -4.43 12.16 -7.29
CA LYS A 139 -5.15 11.40 -8.32
C LYS A 139 -4.33 10.31 -9.01
N SER A 140 -3.11 10.62 -9.44
CA SER A 140 -2.27 9.62 -10.12
C SER A 140 -0.80 9.99 -10.16
N LEU A 141 0.04 8.97 -10.24
CA LEU A 141 1.46 9.07 -10.55
C LEU A 141 1.70 8.45 -11.92
N LYS A 142 2.50 9.09 -12.78
CA LYS A 142 2.84 8.55 -14.11
C LYS A 142 4.29 8.80 -14.47
N PHE A 143 4.90 7.81 -15.11
CA PHE A 143 6.14 8.02 -15.86
C PHE A 143 5.84 8.85 -17.11
N SER A 144 6.78 9.70 -17.51
CA SER A 144 6.71 10.46 -18.75
C SER A 144 8.08 10.46 -19.42
N GLN A 145 8.10 10.23 -20.72
CA GLN A 145 9.31 10.34 -21.54
C GLN A 145 9.22 11.63 -22.37
N GLY A 146 9.98 12.65 -21.95
CA GLY A 146 9.78 14.01 -22.47
C GLY A 146 8.35 14.50 -22.19
N ASN A 147 7.56 14.71 -23.25
CA ASN A 147 6.18 15.21 -23.16
C ASN A 147 5.10 14.11 -23.22
N ILE A 148 5.48 12.83 -23.32
CA ILE A 148 4.54 11.72 -23.48
C ILE A 148 4.42 10.99 -22.14
N ASP A 149 3.22 10.95 -21.58
CA ASP A 149 2.92 10.15 -20.39
C ASP A 149 2.79 8.67 -20.76
N LEU A 150 3.46 7.81 -19.99
CA LEU A 150 3.46 6.36 -20.14
C LEU A 150 2.35 5.74 -19.27
N SER A 151 1.76 4.65 -19.74
CA SER A 151 0.73 3.89 -19.01
C SER A 151 1.29 2.79 -18.12
N SER A 152 2.60 2.56 -18.17
CA SER A 152 3.30 1.50 -17.43
C SER A 152 3.38 1.78 -15.94
N LYS A 153 3.30 0.71 -15.14
CA LYS A 153 3.43 0.75 -13.68
C LYS A 153 4.88 0.67 -13.19
N PHE A 154 5.79 0.31 -14.10
CA PHE A 154 7.22 0.25 -13.84
C PHE A 154 7.99 0.59 -15.11
N GLU A 155 9.12 1.27 -14.97
CA GLU A 155 9.98 1.69 -16.08
C GLU A 155 11.45 1.68 -15.69
N TYR A 156 12.33 1.55 -16.68
CA TYR A 156 13.78 1.58 -16.45
C TYR A 156 14.24 2.94 -15.98
N ALA A 157 14.99 2.98 -14.87
CA ALA A 157 15.62 4.21 -14.41
C ALA A 157 16.57 4.84 -15.45
N SER A 158 17.15 4.01 -16.31
CA SER A 158 18.06 4.43 -17.37
C SER A 158 17.38 4.92 -18.64
N LEU A 159 16.03 4.91 -18.70
CA LEU A 159 15.31 5.35 -19.87
C LEU A 159 15.58 6.84 -20.13
N SER A 160 15.99 7.18 -21.35
CA SER A 160 16.36 8.55 -21.71
C SER A 160 15.18 9.50 -21.54
N ASN A 161 15.42 10.65 -20.90
CA ASN A 161 14.42 11.68 -20.60
C ASN A 161 13.21 11.19 -19.79
N LEU A 162 13.40 10.16 -18.97
CA LEU A 162 12.38 9.71 -18.04
C LEU A 162 12.22 10.74 -16.91
N ILE A 163 10.98 11.16 -16.70
CA ILE A 163 10.57 11.98 -15.56
C ILE A 163 9.34 11.36 -14.92
N LEU A 164 9.15 11.64 -13.64
CA LEU A 164 7.99 11.16 -12.89
C LEU A 164 7.07 12.35 -12.59
N LYS A 165 5.79 12.24 -12.98
CA LYS A 165 4.80 13.31 -12.79
C LYS A 165 3.76 12.90 -11.74
N GLY A 166 3.64 13.69 -10.69
CA GLY A 166 2.54 13.61 -9.72
C GLY A 166 1.39 14.53 -10.12
N PHE A 167 0.20 13.96 -10.23
CA PHE A 167 -1.04 14.67 -10.57
C PHE A 167 -1.96 14.73 -9.35
N SER A 168 -2.32 15.93 -8.92
CA SER A 168 -3.30 16.12 -7.84
C SER A 168 -4.35 17.16 -8.21
N GLU A 169 -5.50 17.04 -7.57
CA GLU A 169 -6.70 17.83 -7.86
C GLU A 169 -7.36 18.27 -6.55
N MET A 170 -7.85 19.51 -6.49
CA MET A 170 -8.58 20.01 -5.34
C MET A 170 -10.05 19.58 -5.42
N ILE A 171 -10.47 18.72 -4.49
CA ILE A 171 -11.82 18.16 -4.46
C ILE A 171 -12.82 19.12 -3.80
N SER A 172 -12.41 19.83 -2.75
CA SER A 172 -13.28 20.78 -2.07
C SER A 172 -12.51 21.98 -1.51
N ASN A 173 -13.06 23.18 -1.70
CA ASN A 173 -12.53 24.42 -1.14
C ASN A 173 -13.62 25.20 -0.38
N PRO A 174 -14.05 24.70 0.80
CA PRO A 174 -15.10 25.36 1.57
C PRO A 174 -14.70 26.79 1.93
N SER A 175 -15.59 27.74 1.69
CA SER A 175 -15.40 29.17 1.98
C SER A 175 -14.10 29.78 1.41
N ASN A 176 -13.59 29.26 0.30
CA ASN A 176 -12.31 29.67 -0.28
C ASN A 176 -11.15 29.65 0.75
N SER A 177 -11.14 28.62 1.59
CA SER A 177 -10.19 28.43 2.69
C SER A 177 -8.79 28.03 2.24
N ALA A 178 -8.59 27.56 1.00
CA ALA A 178 -7.29 27.13 0.50
C ALA A 178 -6.22 28.25 0.57
N TYR A 179 -5.03 27.89 1.03
CA TYR A 179 -3.87 28.79 1.11
C TYR A 179 -2.68 28.26 0.32
N ARG A 180 -2.16 27.11 0.72
CA ARG A 180 -1.02 26.44 0.07
C ARG A 180 -1.18 24.93 0.18
N HIS A 181 -0.48 24.19 -0.65
CA HIS A 181 -0.31 22.76 -0.47
C HIS A 181 1.18 22.45 -0.37
N ARG A 182 1.49 21.31 0.24
CA ARG A 182 2.82 20.73 0.32
C ARG A 182 2.78 19.38 -0.37
N CYS A 183 3.68 19.18 -1.32
CA CYS A 183 3.85 17.90 -1.97
C CYS A 183 5.15 17.27 -1.50
N ASP A 184 5.09 16.01 -1.07
CA ASP A 184 6.27 15.29 -0.58
C ASP A 184 6.40 13.97 -1.35
N TRP A 185 7.64 13.63 -1.70
CA TRP A 185 7.98 12.38 -2.38
C TRP A 185 8.60 11.39 -1.41
N PHE A 186 8.23 10.12 -1.56
CA PHE A 186 8.73 9.04 -0.72
C PHE A 186 9.20 7.88 -1.58
N VAL A 187 10.22 7.19 -1.09
CA VAL A 187 10.73 5.95 -1.69
C VAL A 187 10.64 4.83 -0.65
N SER A 188 10.26 3.63 -1.07
CA SER A 188 10.18 2.48 -0.18
C SER A 188 11.56 2.16 0.41
N LYS A 189 11.61 1.46 1.54
CA LYS A 189 12.80 0.74 2.00
C LYS A 189 13.21 -0.33 0.98
N PRO A 190 14.48 -0.76 0.98
CA PRO A 190 14.91 -1.85 0.10
C PRO A 190 14.16 -3.16 0.40
N GLY A 191 14.16 -4.10 -0.54
CA GLY A 191 13.63 -5.47 -0.33
C GLY A 191 12.22 -5.72 -0.90
N TYR A 192 11.48 -4.67 -1.25
CA TYR A 192 10.21 -4.78 -1.97
C TYR A 192 10.46 -4.71 -3.48
N ILE A 193 10.64 -5.86 -4.13
CA ILE A 193 11.09 -5.91 -5.53
C ILE A 193 10.00 -6.33 -6.53
N VAL A 194 8.77 -6.50 -6.05
CA VAL A 194 7.59 -6.83 -6.86
C VAL A 194 6.82 -5.54 -7.18
N PRO A 195 6.66 -5.17 -8.46
CA PRO A 195 5.79 -4.06 -8.86
C PRO A 195 4.34 -4.28 -8.44
N GLU A 196 3.59 -3.18 -8.26
CA GLU A 196 2.15 -3.25 -8.05
C GLU A 196 1.45 -3.67 -9.34
N PHE A 197 0.88 -4.88 -9.35
CA PHE A 197 -0.02 -5.38 -10.39
C PHE A 197 -1.45 -5.47 -9.85
N ASN A 198 -2.43 -5.77 -10.71
CA ASN A 198 -3.77 -6.18 -10.27
C ASN A 198 -3.64 -7.55 -9.55
N ILE A 199 -3.25 -7.52 -8.28
CA ILE A 199 -3.15 -8.72 -7.43
C ILE A 199 -4.57 -9.00 -6.95
N GLU A 200 -5.19 -10.07 -7.46
CA GLU A 200 -6.58 -10.47 -7.15
C GLU A 200 -6.80 -10.95 -5.69
N SER A 201 -5.93 -10.65 -4.72
CA SER A 201 -6.19 -11.02 -3.32
C SER A 201 -5.62 -10.02 -2.31
N ASP A 202 -6.47 -9.63 -1.35
CA ASP A 202 -6.15 -8.77 -0.21
C ASP A 202 -5.07 -9.36 0.73
N HIS A 203 -4.74 -10.65 0.62
CA HIS A 203 -3.79 -11.31 1.51
C HIS A 203 -2.34 -11.33 1.02
N ASP A 204 -2.10 -11.31 -0.30
CA ASP A 204 -0.74 -11.25 -0.87
C ASP A 204 -0.18 -9.82 -0.86
N THR A 205 -1.05 -8.81 -0.95
CA THR A 205 -0.66 -7.38 -1.00
C THR A 205 -0.08 -6.87 0.31
N GLU A 206 -0.53 -7.44 1.43
CA GLU A 206 -0.18 -6.97 2.77
C GLU A 206 1.29 -7.23 3.16
N LEU A 207 1.95 -8.25 2.60
CA LEU A 207 3.33 -8.60 2.93
C LEU A 207 4.34 -8.23 1.84
N VAL A 208 3.91 -8.22 0.59
CA VAL A 208 4.80 -8.12 -0.58
C VAL A 208 5.01 -6.68 -1.04
N LEU A 209 4.06 -5.78 -0.75
CA LEU A 209 4.14 -4.36 -1.07
C LEU A 209 4.50 -3.54 0.18
N PRO A 210 5.27 -2.45 0.00
CA PRO A 210 5.64 -1.58 1.12
C PRO A 210 4.42 -0.83 1.65
N ARG A 211 4.26 -0.79 2.97
CA ARG A 211 3.16 -0.09 3.65
C ARG A 211 3.54 1.35 3.95
N PHE A 212 2.72 2.29 3.50
CA PHE A 212 2.89 3.70 3.87
C PHE A 212 2.21 3.98 5.23
N PRO A 213 2.86 4.69 6.17
CA PRO A 213 4.16 5.37 6.05
C PRO A 213 5.38 4.53 6.47
N ASP A 214 5.20 3.40 7.13
CA ASP A 214 6.26 2.71 7.90
C ASP A 214 7.42 2.18 7.04
N ASP A 215 7.13 1.76 5.80
CA ASP A 215 8.11 1.20 4.88
C ASP A 215 8.65 2.22 3.88
N TYR A 216 8.41 3.51 4.10
CA TYR A 216 8.83 4.58 3.21
C TYR A 216 9.74 5.59 3.90
N ILE A 217 10.74 6.06 3.16
CA ILE A 217 11.62 7.16 3.57
C ILE A 217 11.34 8.39 2.71
N SER A 218 11.34 9.56 3.34
CA SER A 218 11.14 10.83 2.64
C SER A 218 12.35 11.15 1.77
N LEU A 219 12.13 11.55 0.53
CA LEU A 219 13.19 12.03 -0.34
C LEU A 219 13.62 13.44 0.12
N PRO A 220 14.91 13.66 0.44
CA PRO A 220 15.32 14.78 1.28
C PRO A 220 15.16 16.21 0.71
N ILE A 221 14.64 16.45 -0.50
CA ILE A 221 14.71 17.81 -1.12
C ILE A 221 13.44 18.31 -1.87
N TYR A 222 12.36 17.54 -2.05
CA TYR A 222 11.27 17.97 -2.97
C TYR A 222 9.94 18.28 -2.29
N SER A 223 9.98 19.06 -1.20
CA SER A 223 8.78 19.67 -0.65
C SER A 223 8.42 20.93 -1.46
N GLU A 224 7.65 20.76 -2.52
CA GLU A 224 7.15 21.91 -3.27
C GLU A 224 5.95 22.55 -2.57
N VAL A 225 6.01 23.86 -2.40
CA VAL A 225 4.90 24.65 -1.85
C VAL A 225 4.28 25.43 -2.99
N GLY A 226 3.10 25.00 -3.45
CA GLY A 226 2.37 25.69 -4.51
C GLY A 226 1.19 26.51 -3.98
N THR A 227 0.77 27.48 -4.80
CA THR A 227 -0.36 28.41 -4.52
C THR A 227 -1.51 28.30 -5.51
N THR A 228 -1.35 27.56 -6.62
CA THR A 228 -2.38 27.34 -7.63
C THR A 228 -3.44 26.35 -7.12
N ILE A 229 -4.65 26.34 -7.71
CA ILE A 229 -5.85 25.79 -7.07
C ILE A 229 -6.47 24.59 -7.83
N THR A 230 -6.10 24.35 -9.09
CA THR A 230 -6.87 23.44 -9.97
C THR A 230 -6.15 22.16 -10.38
N GLU A 231 -4.94 22.22 -10.94
CA GLU A 231 -4.16 21.02 -11.32
C GLU A 231 -2.67 21.25 -11.07
N PHE A 232 -1.99 20.22 -10.57
CA PHE A 232 -0.58 20.27 -10.21
C PHE A 232 0.23 19.25 -11.01
N HIS A 233 1.38 19.68 -11.51
CA HIS A 233 2.36 18.82 -12.16
C HIS A 233 3.67 18.94 -11.38
N HIS A 234 3.96 17.95 -10.54
CA HIS A 234 5.23 17.87 -9.83
C HIS A 234 6.14 16.91 -10.57
N VAL A 235 7.36 17.33 -10.88
CA VAL A 235 8.28 16.56 -11.73
C VAL A 235 9.49 16.12 -10.92
N LEU A 236 9.71 14.81 -10.84
CA LEU A 236 10.97 14.24 -10.35
C LEU A 236 11.88 13.93 -11.54
N GLU A 237 13.08 14.51 -11.53
CA GLU A 237 14.07 14.36 -12.60
C GLU A 237 14.78 13.01 -12.57
N ASN A 238 15.32 12.60 -13.73
CA ASN A 238 15.92 11.29 -13.96
C ASN A 238 17.10 10.97 -13.03
N GLU A 239 17.93 11.97 -12.71
CA GLU A 239 19.13 11.79 -11.87
C GLU A 239 18.80 11.25 -10.47
N ILE A 240 17.58 11.51 -10.00
CA ILE A 240 17.10 11.01 -8.71
C ILE A 240 16.54 9.60 -8.88
N LEU A 241 15.77 9.35 -9.94
CA LEU A 241 15.20 8.04 -10.24
C LEU A 241 16.29 6.95 -10.32
N GLN A 242 17.43 7.26 -10.93
CA GLN A 242 18.57 6.35 -11.04
C GLN A 242 19.18 5.94 -9.69
N LYS A 243 19.08 6.79 -8.66
CA LYS A 243 19.61 6.45 -7.31
C LYS A 243 18.72 5.47 -6.56
N TYR A 244 17.47 5.33 -6.98
CA TYR A 244 16.47 4.53 -6.30
C TYR A 244 15.93 3.40 -7.18
N SER A 245 16.75 2.89 -8.10
CA SER A 245 16.34 1.73 -8.88
C SER A 245 16.10 0.51 -7.99
N GLY A 246 15.07 -0.29 -8.32
CA GLY A 246 14.61 -1.42 -7.53
C GLY A 246 13.73 -1.04 -6.33
N ARG A 247 13.08 0.14 -6.38
CA ARG A 247 12.29 0.69 -5.26
C ARG A 247 10.95 1.24 -5.75
N HIS A 248 9.98 1.30 -4.85
CA HIS A 248 8.69 1.94 -5.10
C HIS A 248 8.75 3.42 -4.74
N ILE A 249 8.18 4.27 -5.58
CA ILE A 249 8.00 5.70 -5.32
C ILE A 249 6.52 6.03 -5.22
N LEU A 250 6.17 6.86 -4.25
CA LEU A 250 4.87 7.49 -4.15
C LEU A 250 5.02 9.00 -3.92
N PHE A 251 3.94 9.74 -4.16
CA PHE A 251 3.85 11.13 -3.78
C PHE A 251 2.65 11.36 -2.87
N THR A 252 2.75 12.37 -2.03
CA THR A 252 1.67 12.80 -1.15
C THR A 252 1.39 14.27 -1.35
N VAL A 253 0.15 14.67 -1.09
CA VAL A 253 -0.27 16.07 -1.13
C VAL A 253 -1.03 16.41 0.13
N THR A 254 -0.56 17.44 0.81
CA THR A 254 -1.16 17.96 2.04
C THR A 254 -1.60 19.41 1.81
N PRO A 255 -2.91 19.71 1.87
CA PRO A 255 -3.36 21.08 1.76
C PRO A 255 -3.36 21.79 3.11
N TYR A 256 -3.20 23.11 3.07
CA TYR A 256 -3.24 23.99 4.23
C TYR A 256 -4.25 25.11 3.98
N ALA A 257 -5.08 25.35 4.99
CA ALA A 257 -6.03 26.45 4.97
C ALA A 257 -5.35 27.80 5.26
N LYS A 258 -6.01 28.91 4.94
CA LYS A 258 -5.60 30.28 5.32
C LYS A 258 -5.55 30.47 6.84
N SER A 259 -6.31 29.66 7.58
CA SER A 259 -6.23 29.54 9.04
C SER A 259 -4.98 28.80 9.52
N LEU A 260 -4.12 28.34 8.61
CA LEU A 260 -2.95 27.48 8.85
C LEU A 260 -3.28 26.08 9.38
N LYS A 261 -4.57 25.70 9.44
CA LYS A 261 -4.99 24.34 9.76
C LYS A 261 -4.55 23.39 8.64
N LYS A 262 -3.90 22.29 9.01
CA LYS A 262 -3.48 21.19 8.12
C LYS A 262 -4.71 20.36 7.73
N GLY A 263 -4.87 20.09 6.43
CA GLY A 263 -5.87 19.15 5.93
C GLY A 263 -5.40 17.71 5.93
N TYR A 264 -6.24 16.83 5.40
CA TYR A 264 -5.90 15.43 5.22
C TYR A 264 -4.80 15.27 4.16
N THR A 265 -3.81 14.42 4.43
CA THR A 265 -2.74 14.11 3.49
C THR A 265 -3.23 12.99 2.57
N SER A 266 -3.37 13.28 1.27
CA SER A 266 -3.68 12.26 0.26
C SER A 266 -2.40 11.60 -0.24
N VAL A 267 -2.44 10.29 -0.47
CA VAL A 267 -1.32 9.47 -0.93
C VAL A 267 -1.66 8.87 -2.30
N SER A 268 -0.70 8.84 -3.21
CA SER A 268 -0.87 8.20 -4.52
C SER A 268 -0.61 6.70 -4.49
N SER A 269 -1.10 5.96 -5.49
CA SER A 269 -0.59 4.61 -5.75
C SER A 269 0.92 4.64 -6.05
N PRO A 270 1.69 3.65 -5.58
CA PRO A 270 3.11 3.56 -5.86
C PRO A 270 3.41 3.20 -7.32
N LEU A 271 4.58 3.61 -7.81
CA LEU A 271 5.18 3.12 -9.06
C LEU A 271 6.55 2.51 -8.76
N TYR A 272 6.97 1.51 -9.54
CA TYR A 272 8.23 0.81 -9.31
C TYR A 272 9.31 1.28 -10.29
N ILE A 273 10.46 1.70 -9.78
CA ILE A 273 11.64 1.98 -10.62
C ILE A 273 12.35 0.68 -10.91
N TYR A 274 12.42 0.32 -12.20
CA TYR A 274 12.84 -1.00 -12.64
C TYR A 274 14.28 -1.02 -13.20
N GLY A 275 14.91 -2.18 -13.08
CA GLY A 275 16.12 -2.58 -13.82
C GLY A 275 17.41 -1.81 -13.50
N PRO A 276 18.56 -2.28 -14.02
CA PRO A 276 19.84 -1.63 -13.77
C PRO A 276 19.93 -0.25 -14.44
N ASN A 277 20.79 0.61 -13.89
CA ASN A 277 21.06 1.95 -14.43
C ASN A 277 21.79 1.93 -15.78
N PHE A 278 22.34 0.78 -16.19
CA PHE A 278 22.97 0.58 -17.48
C PHE A 278 22.16 -0.41 -18.34
N THR A 279 21.61 0.05 -19.46
CA THR A 279 20.79 -0.78 -20.38
C THR A 279 21.31 -0.78 -21.82
N THR A 280 22.40 -0.09 -22.12
CA THR A 280 23.00 -0.12 -23.46
C THR A 280 23.41 -1.54 -23.82
N ASN A 281 22.96 -2.01 -24.99
CA ASN A 281 23.14 -3.38 -25.48
C ASN A 281 22.52 -4.49 -24.60
N LEU A 282 21.66 -4.17 -23.63
CA LEU A 282 20.88 -5.18 -22.89
C LEU A 282 19.87 -5.81 -23.85
N VAL A 283 20.03 -7.08 -24.24
CA VAL A 283 19.14 -7.74 -25.21
C VAL A 283 18.11 -8.67 -24.58
N VAL A 284 18.39 -9.19 -23.38
CA VAL A 284 17.48 -10.03 -22.61
C VAL A 284 17.45 -9.51 -21.19
N HIS A 285 16.26 -9.22 -20.67
CA HIS A 285 16.02 -8.98 -19.26
C HIS A 285 14.73 -9.70 -18.85
N LEU A 286 14.89 -10.85 -18.22
CA LEU A 286 13.81 -11.67 -17.69
C LEU A 286 13.83 -11.54 -16.17
N ASP A 287 12.78 -10.99 -15.57
CA ASP A 287 12.63 -10.90 -14.11
C ASP A 287 11.31 -11.52 -13.70
N ALA A 288 11.36 -12.57 -12.87
CA ALA A 288 10.18 -13.30 -12.43
C ALA A 288 9.29 -12.43 -11.53
N SER A 289 9.85 -11.43 -10.84
CA SER A 289 9.11 -10.49 -9.99
C SER A 289 8.20 -9.56 -10.79
N THR A 290 8.45 -9.39 -12.09
CA THR A 290 7.61 -8.56 -13.00
C THR A 290 6.54 -9.34 -13.75
N LEU A 291 6.38 -10.64 -13.47
CA LEU A 291 5.36 -11.45 -14.15
C LEU A 291 3.96 -10.97 -13.76
N ASP A 292 3.21 -10.48 -14.75
CA ASP A 292 1.77 -10.24 -14.58
C ASP A 292 1.03 -11.57 -14.59
N LEU A 293 0.27 -11.84 -13.53
CA LEU A 293 -0.47 -13.09 -13.35
C LEU A 293 -1.57 -13.26 -14.43
N ASN A 294 -2.07 -12.16 -14.99
CA ASN A 294 -3.18 -12.19 -15.96
C ASN A 294 -2.72 -12.58 -17.38
N ASP A 295 -1.56 -12.07 -17.80
CA ASP A 295 -1.10 -12.19 -19.18
C ASP A 295 -0.09 -13.33 -19.38
N SER A 296 0.68 -13.66 -18.34
CA SER A 296 1.87 -14.51 -18.47
C SER A 296 1.64 -15.96 -18.03
N LEU A 297 0.52 -16.22 -17.34
CA LEU A 297 0.28 -17.47 -16.62
C LEU A 297 -0.91 -18.27 -17.17
N SER A 298 -0.85 -19.55 -16.90
CA SER A 298 -1.99 -20.47 -17.02
C SER A 298 -2.17 -21.18 -15.69
N ILE A 299 -3.39 -21.14 -15.13
CA ILE A 299 -3.73 -21.84 -13.90
C ILE A 299 -4.21 -23.24 -14.29
N ILE A 300 -3.43 -24.27 -13.92
CA ILE A 300 -3.76 -25.64 -14.29
C ILE A 300 -3.57 -26.54 -13.08
N ASN A 301 -4.65 -27.18 -12.64
CA ASN A 301 -4.71 -27.96 -11.41
C ASN A 301 -4.29 -27.17 -10.15
N GLY A 302 -4.56 -25.86 -10.11
CA GLY A 302 -4.20 -24.98 -8.99
C GLY A 302 -2.76 -24.47 -9.00
N GLU A 303 -1.96 -24.86 -10.00
CA GLU A 303 -0.58 -24.41 -10.16
C GLU A 303 -0.45 -23.29 -11.19
N PHE A 304 0.37 -22.30 -10.86
CA PHE A 304 0.63 -21.13 -11.71
C PHE A 304 1.79 -21.42 -12.65
N ARG A 305 1.47 -21.85 -13.87
CA ARG A 305 2.44 -22.20 -14.91
C ARG A 305 2.71 -21.01 -15.82
N VAL A 306 3.97 -20.68 -16.03
CA VAL A 306 4.38 -19.57 -16.88
C VAL A 306 4.48 -20.03 -18.32
N LYS A 307 3.66 -19.44 -19.19
CA LYS A 307 3.69 -19.69 -20.63
C LYS A 307 4.63 -18.72 -21.35
N ASN A 308 4.65 -17.47 -20.89
CA ASN A 308 5.40 -16.38 -21.49
C ASN A 308 6.14 -15.62 -20.42
N TRP A 309 7.46 -15.57 -20.48
CA TRP A 309 8.28 -14.72 -19.64
C TRP A 309 8.69 -13.50 -20.45
N LYS A 310 8.05 -12.37 -20.14
CA LYS A 310 8.25 -11.12 -20.86
C LYS A 310 9.71 -10.68 -20.77
N ASN A 311 10.30 -10.39 -21.93
CA ASN A 311 11.58 -9.70 -21.99
C ASN A 311 11.34 -8.21 -21.80
N ASN A 312 11.79 -7.69 -20.67
CA ASN A 312 11.62 -6.28 -20.33
C ASN A 312 12.67 -5.39 -21.01
N SER A 313 13.69 -5.95 -21.67
CA SER A 313 14.76 -5.18 -22.30
C SER A 313 14.22 -4.01 -23.14
N PRO A 314 14.77 -2.78 -22.99
CA PRO A 314 14.41 -1.65 -23.84
C PRO A 314 14.77 -1.83 -25.31
N THR A 315 15.63 -2.80 -25.66
CA THR A 315 16.16 -2.97 -27.02
C THR A 315 15.56 -4.16 -27.77
N SER A 316 14.83 -5.05 -27.08
CA SER A 316 14.26 -6.26 -27.66
C SER A 316 12.97 -6.66 -26.99
N ASN A 317 11.95 -6.95 -27.80
CA ASN A 317 10.63 -7.38 -27.35
C ASN A 317 10.42 -8.90 -27.52
N ILE A 318 11.49 -9.67 -27.74
CA ILE A 318 11.40 -11.12 -27.93
C ILE A 318 11.32 -11.79 -26.56
N ASN A 319 10.13 -12.27 -26.21
CA ASN A 319 9.88 -12.96 -24.95
C ASN A 319 10.39 -14.41 -24.96
N ALA A 320 10.63 -14.96 -23.77
CA ALA A 320 10.87 -16.39 -23.61
C ALA A 320 9.52 -17.12 -23.53
N THR A 321 9.31 -18.13 -24.38
CA THR A 321 8.00 -18.79 -24.49
C THR A 321 8.10 -20.30 -24.32
N GLN A 322 7.00 -20.90 -23.86
CA GLN A 322 6.77 -22.33 -23.85
C GLN A 322 5.32 -22.62 -24.27
N THR A 323 5.12 -23.56 -25.18
CA THR A 323 3.80 -23.97 -25.65
C THR A 323 3.35 -25.30 -25.04
N THR A 324 4.31 -26.15 -24.65
CA THR A 324 4.04 -27.44 -24.03
C THR A 324 3.81 -27.26 -22.54
N GLN A 325 2.57 -27.45 -22.12
CA GLN A 325 2.13 -27.26 -20.73
C GLN A 325 2.98 -27.99 -19.69
N ALA A 326 3.36 -29.25 -19.97
CA ALA A 326 4.15 -30.06 -19.05
C ALA A 326 5.55 -29.48 -18.79
N ASN A 327 6.09 -28.70 -19.73
CA ASN A 327 7.42 -28.11 -19.66
C ASN A 327 7.39 -26.64 -19.22
N MET A 328 6.22 -26.08 -18.90
CA MET A 328 6.11 -24.71 -18.41
C MET A 328 6.67 -24.65 -16.98
N PRO A 329 7.60 -23.71 -16.70
CA PRO A 329 8.06 -23.49 -15.33
C PRO A 329 6.92 -22.96 -14.47
N ILE A 330 7.04 -23.17 -13.16
CA ILE A 330 6.07 -22.66 -12.17
C ILE A 330 6.69 -21.54 -11.35
N ILE A 331 5.83 -20.66 -10.82
CA ILE A 331 6.25 -19.76 -9.75
C ILE A 331 6.51 -20.61 -8.51
N THR A 332 7.75 -20.59 -8.04
CA THR A 332 8.17 -21.37 -6.87
C THR A 332 7.42 -20.89 -5.64
N ARG A 333 7.07 -21.80 -4.74
CA ARG A 333 6.47 -21.47 -3.44
C ARG A 333 7.33 -22.09 -2.35
N LEU A 334 7.56 -21.35 -1.27
CA LEU A 334 8.23 -21.90 -0.10
C LEU A 334 7.21 -22.68 0.75
N SER A 335 7.34 -24.00 0.72
CA SER A 335 6.46 -24.96 1.41
C SER A 335 6.45 -24.82 2.94
N ASN A 336 7.39 -24.07 3.52
CA ASN A 336 7.51 -23.87 4.97
C ASN A 336 6.84 -22.57 5.46
N VAL A 337 6.22 -21.78 4.57
CA VAL A 337 5.48 -20.57 4.97
C VAL A 337 4.05 -20.97 5.33
N PRO A 338 3.53 -20.60 6.53
CA PRO A 338 2.21 -21.02 7.02
C PRO A 338 1.03 -20.70 6.09
N ASN A 339 1.21 -19.81 5.13
CA ASN A 339 0.32 -19.56 4.01
C ASN A 339 1.19 -19.33 2.76
N PRO A 340 1.26 -20.26 1.79
CA PRO A 340 2.09 -20.08 0.61
C PRO A 340 1.50 -18.96 -0.27
N THR A 341 2.11 -17.78 -0.22
CA THR A 341 1.81 -16.65 -1.11
C THR A 341 2.45 -16.88 -2.48
N LEU A 342 2.02 -16.12 -3.51
CA LEU A 342 2.64 -16.20 -4.84
C LEU A 342 4.04 -15.58 -4.92
N ALA A 343 4.47 -14.86 -3.88
CA ALA A 343 5.83 -14.35 -3.74
C ALA A 343 6.63 -15.23 -2.77
N THR A 344 7.88 -15.55 -3.11
CA THR A 344 8.76 -16.29 -2.22
C THR A 344 9.65 -15.34 -1.43
N PRO A 345 9.83 -15.56 -0.12
CA PRO A 345 10.92 -14.90 0.58
C PRO A 345 12.27 -15.30 -0.06
N PHE A 346 12.98 -14.30 -0.57
CA PHE A 346 14.32 -14.45 -1.14
C PHE A 346 15.39 -14.49 -0.06
N GLN A 347 15.20 -13.64 0.95
CA GLN A 347 16.07 -13.54 2.10
C GLN A 347 15.23 -13.57 3.37
N ILE A 348 15.71 -14.33 4.34
CA ILE A 348 15.22 -14.38 5.70
C ILE A 348 16.41 -14.01 6.57
N ASP A 349 16.24 -13.05 7.47
CA ASP A 349 17.29 -12.68 8.41
C ASP A 349 17.51 -13.77 9.47
N ASP A 350 18.54 -13.58 10.30
CA ASP A 350 18.91 -14.54 11.35
C ASP A 350 17.81 -14.69 12.43
N GLU A 351 16.85 -13.77 12.49
CA GLU A 351 15.72 -13.76 13.43
C GLU A 351 14.46 -14.42 12.84
N GLY A 352 14.50 -14.81 11.56
CA GLY A 352 13.38 -15.42 10.85
C GLY A 352 12.44 -14.43 10.17
N ASN A 353 12.75 -13.12 10.17
CA ASN A 353 11.97 -12.12 9.45
C ASN A 353 12.39 -12.07 7.98
N ILE A 354 11.40 -11.84 7.11
CA ILE A 354 11.63 -11.76 5.68
C ILE A 354 12.13 -10.36 5.33
N SER A 355 13.29 -10.29 4.69
CA SER A 355 13.90 -9.02 4.28
C SER A 355 13.73 -8.70 2.81
N VAL A 356 13.52 -9.71 1.96
CA VAL A 356 13.32 -9.52 0.51
C VAL A 356 12.18 -10.40 0.03
N TRP A 357 11.18 -9.77 -0.61
CA TRP A 357 10.06 -10.45 -1.27
C TRP A 357 10.20 -10.36 -2.77
N GLY A 358 10.28 -11.52 -3.44
CA GLY A 358 10.37 -11.59 -4.89
C GLY A 358 9.68 -12.82 -5.45
N ARG A 359 9.88 -13.10 -6.74
CA ARG A 359 9.45 -14.37 -7.35
C ARG A 359 10.63 -15.08 -8.00
N ALA A 360 10.55 -16.40 -8.04
CA ALA A 360 11.43 -17.23 -8.84
C ALA A 360 10.64 -18.28 -9.60
N LEU A 361 11.24 -18.78 -10.66
CA LEU A 361 10.71 -19.86 -11.48
C LEU A 361 11.49 -21.15 -11.22
N GLY A 362 10.77 -22.27 -11.25
CA GLY A 362 11.31 -23.59 -10.97
C GLY A 362 10.55 -24.69 -11.69
N ASN A 363 10.96 -25.95 -11.46
CA ASN A 363 10.22 -27.11 -11.93
C ASN A 363 9.06 -27.43 -11.01
N LEU A 364 7.98 -27.97 -11.57
CA LEU A 364 6.88 -28.53 -10.78
C LEU A 364 7.18 -29.95 -10.31
N ASP A 365 7.77 -30.77 -11.17
CA ASP A 365 8.03 -32.18 -10.94
C ASP A 365 9.44 -32.54 -11.45
N SER A 366 9.73 -33.83 -11.58
CA SER A 366 11.02 -34.31 -12.09
C SER A 366 11.22 -34.07 -13.60
N ASN A 367 10.23 -33.56 -14.33
CA ASN A 367 10.38 -33.15 -15.72
C ASN A 367 10.97 -31.74 -15.78
N MET A 368 11.98 -31.58 -16.63
CA MET A 368 12.68 -30.32 -16.78
C MET A 368 11.81 -29.30 -17.52
N SER A 369 11.49 -28.22 -16.82
CA SER A 369 10.86 -27.05 -17.43
C SER A 369 11.85 -26.34 -18.34
N ASN A 370 11.35 -25.78 -19.44
CA ASN A 370 12.17 -25.03 -20.37
C ASN A 370 11.39 -23.90 -21.05
N MET A 371 12.13 -22.89 -21.50
CA MET A 371 11.64 -21.77 -22.29
C MET A 371 12.64 -21.42 -23.38
N LYS A 372 12.13 -20.88 -24.48
CA LYS A 372 12.93 -20.52 -25.65
C LYS A 372 12.74 -19.06 -26.03
N ILE A 373 13.85 -18.38 -26.30
CA ILE A 373 13.91 -17.09 -27.00
C ILE A 373 14.52 -17.37 -28.38
N SER A 374 13.83 -16.97 -29.43
CA SER A 374 14.32 -17.15 -30.80
C SER A 374 14.07 -15.90 -31.64
N SER A 375 15.09 -15.42 -32.34
CA SER A 375 14.94 -14.42 -33.38
C SER A 375 14.42 -15.10 -34.66
N SER A 376 13.12 -15.00 -34.93
CA SER A 376 12.58 -15.43 -36.23
C SER A 376 12.83 -14.33 -37.27
N SER A 377 13.54 -14.63 -38.35
CA SER A 377 13.41 -13.85 -39.60
C SER A 377 12.35 -14.50 -40.48
N ASN A 378 11.20 -13.85 -40.63
CA ASN A 378 10.11 -14.38 -41.45
C ASN A 378 10.31 -14.18 -42.96
N ASP A 379 11.36 -13.48 -43.40
CA ASP A 379 11.48 -13.03 -44.80
C ASP A 379 12.82 -13.32 -45.48
N GLY A 380 13.56 -14.35 -45.07
CA GLY A 380 14.65 -14.94 -45.88
C GLY A 380 15.82 -14.03 -46.29
N ILE A 381 15.88 -12.76 -45.85
CA ILE A 381 16.82 -11.76 -46.37
C ILE A 381 17.88 -11.33 -45.35
N GLU A 382 17.67 -11.47 -44.04
CA GLU A 382 18.76 -11.31 -43.04
C GLU A 382 18.57 -12.26 -41.85
N ARG A 383 19.63 -12.99 -41.45
CA ARG A 383 19.67 -13.73 -40.19
C ARG A 383 19.81 -12.71 -39.05
N SER A 384 18.77 -12.58 -38.22
CA SER A 384 18.83 -11.75 -37.03
C SER A 384 19.44 -12.55 -35.89
N TYR A 385 20.57 -12.09 -35.34
CA TYR A 385 21.24 -12.72 -34.20
C TYR A 385 20.83 -12.03 -32.90
N ILE A 386 20.56 -12.82 -31.86
CA ILE A 386 20.29 -12.29 -30.51
C ILE A 386 21.59 -11.79 -29.87
N LEU A 387 22.68 -12.57 -30.00
CA LEU A 387 23.98 -12.24 -29.45
C LEU A 387 25.07 -12.33 -30.52
N SER A 388 25.99 -11.38 -30.49
CA SER A 388 27.28 -11.50 -31.14
C SER A 388 28.17 -12.52 -30.43
N GLN A 389 29.39 -12.70 -30.92
CA GLN A 389 30.38 -13.59 -30.31
C GLN A 389 30.84 -13.15 -28.91
N ASN A 390 30.57 -11.90 -28.51
CA ASN A 390 30.88 -11.38 -27.18
C ASN A 390 29.59 -11.08 -26.44
N PHE A 391 29.50 -11.43 -25.17
CA PHE A 391 28.35 -11.12 -24.33
C PHE A 391 28.71 -11.14 -22.86
N SER A 392 27.87 -10.50 -22.05
CA SER A 392 27.90 -10.64 -20.60
C SER A 392 26.52 -11.08 -20.13
N MET A 393 26.46 -12.08 -19.28
CA MET A 393 25.23 -12.65 -18.72
C MET A 393 25.28 -12.59 -17.20
N PHE A 394 24.20 -12.13 -16.60
CA PHE A 394 23.94 -12.19 -15.17
C PHE A 394 22.73 -13.07 -14.95
N ILE A 395 22.82 -14.01 -14.02
CA ILE A 395 21.71 -14.87 -13.63
C ILE A 395 21.66 -14.96 -12.11
N VAL A 396 20.49 -14.69 -11.56
CA VAL A 396 20.20 -14.89 -10.14
C VAL A 396 19.51 -16.25 -10.01
N LEU A 397 20.23 -17.23 -9.46
CA LEU A 397 19.77 -18.60 -9.35
C LEU A 397 20.06 -19.20 -7.98
N ARG A 398 19.34 -20.25 -7.62
CA ARG A 398 19.70 -21.15 -6.52
C ARG A 398 19.75 -22.58 -7.00
N LYS A 399 20.71 -23.36 -6.49
CA LYS A 399 20.75 -24.81 -6.69
C LYS A 399 19.66 -25.46 -5.85
N VAL A 400 18.89 -26.37 -6.47
CA VAL A 400 17.89 -27.18 -5.78
C VAL A 400 18.03 -28.65 -6.18
N ASP A 401 17.75 -29.55 -5.24
CA ASP A 401 17.74 -30.99 -5.49
C ASP A 401 16.31 -31.55 -5.68
N SER A 402 15.29 -30.73 -5.42
CA SER A 402 13.87 -31.09 -5.53
C SER A 402 13.09 -29.95 -6.20
N PRO A 403 12.11 -30.25 -7.08
CA PRO A 403 11.65 -31.59 -7.46
C PRO A 403 12.56 -32.29 -8.50
N LEU A 404 13.55 -31.57 -9.03
CA LEU A 404 14.55 -32.10 -9.97
C LEU A 404 15.94 -31.71 -9.50
N SER A 405 16.83 -32.69 -9.31
CA SER A 405 18.24 -32.44 -9.00
C SER A 405 19.07 -32.13 -10.25
N PRO A 406 20.25 -31.47 -10.11
CA PRO A 406 21.11 -31.16 -11.24
C PRO A 406 21.48 -32.39 -12.09
N GLN A 407 21.20 -32.31 -13.39
CA GLN A 407 21.56 -33.34 -14.36
C GLN A 407 22.83 -32.93 -15.11
N ILE A 408 23.91 -33.70 -14.92
CA ILE A 408 25.18 -33.48 -15.63
C ILE A 408 24.99 -33.67 -17.13
N GLY A 409 25.56 -32.76 -17.93
CA GLY A 409 25.47 -32.81 -19.39
C GLY A 409 24.23 -32.12 -19.97
N GLN A 410 23.34 -31.60 -19.14
CA GLN A 410 22.25 -30.72 -19.56
C GLN A 410 22.51 -29.27 -19.13
N SER A 411 22.16 -28.32 -19.98
CA SER A 411 22.42 -26.89 -19.78
C SER A 411 21.34 -26.25 -18.91
N ILE A 412 21.72 -25.33 -18.04
CA ILE A 412 20.78 -24.39 -17.39
C ILE A 412 20.33 -23.32 -18.39
N ILE A 413 21.28 -22.79 -19.14
CA ILE A 413 20.99 -21.86 -20.24
C ILE A 413 22.02 -22.09 -21.34
N GLN A 414 21.58 -22.06 -22.59
CA GLN A 414 22.45 -22.25 -23.73
C GLN A 414 22.09 -21.33 -24.89
N GLY A 415 23.11 -20.94 -25.63
CA GLY A 415 22.95 -20.28 -26.91
C GLY A 415 23.29 -21.23 -28.04
N SER A 416 22.44 -21.25 -29.06
CA SER A 416 22.65 -22.04 -30.26
C SER A 416 22.42 -21.21 -31.53
N ASN A 417 22.93 -21.75 -32.64
CA ASN A 417 22.66 -21.29 -33.99
C ASN A 417 22.32 -22.51 -34.83
N ASP A 418 21.18 -22.49 -35.51
CA ASP A 418 20.62 -23.64 -36.21
C ASP A 418 20.53 -24.90 -35.31
N SER A 419 21.52 -25.81 -35.41
CA SER A 419 21.62 -27.05 -34.61
C SER A 419 22.89 -27.14 -33.77
N ASN A 420 23.75 -26.13 -33.79
CA ASN A 420 25.03 -26.14 -33.09
C ASN A 420 24.93 -25.41 -31.75
N LYS A 421 25.24 -26.12 -30.66
CA LYS A 421 25.37 -25.56 -29.31
C LYS A 421 26.66 -24.72 -29.27
N LEU A 422 26.51 -23.40 -29.16
CA LEU A 422 27.64 -22.48 -29.22
C LEU A 422 28.26 -22.22 -27.86
N TRP A 423 27.41 -21.99 -26.87
CA TRP A 423 27.79 -21.81 -25.48
C TRP A 423 26.71 -22.32 -24.54
N SER A 424 27.08 -22.63 -23.31
CA SER A 424 26.13 -22.98 -22.26
C SER A 424 26.68 -22.86 -20.86
N LEU A 425 25.80 -22.52 -19.92
CA LEU A 425 26.04 -22.69 -18.50
C LEU A 425 25.53 -24.08 -18.09
N ASP A 426 26.44 -24.97 -17.74
CA ASP A 426 26.17 -26.39 -17.48
C ASP A 426 26.53 -26.78 -16.04
N TRP A 427 25.90 -27.85 -15.56
CA TRP A 427 26.41 -28.63 -14.44
C TRP A 427 27.46 -29.63 -14.92
N VAL A 428 28.63 -29.63 -14.27
CA VAL A 428 29.77 -30.51 -14.55
C VAL A 428 30.27 -31.20 -13.28
N GLY A 429 31.12 -32.22 -13.47
CA GLY A 429 31.63 -33.03 -12.37
C GLY A 429 30.71 -34.20 -12.04
N GLU A 430 30.75 -34.64 -10.79
CA GLU A 430 29.96 -35.79 -10.32
C GLU A 430 28.53 -35.35 -9.97
N PRO A 431 27.50 -36.18 -10.24
CA PRO A 431 26.11 -35.86 -9.90
C PRO A 431 25.87 -35.54 -8.42
N SER A 432 26.67 -36.12 -7.51
CA SER A 432 26.59 -35.84 -6.08
C SER A 432 27.21 -34.50 -5.68
N ASN A 433 28.05 -33.91 -6.53
CA ASN A 433 28.75 -32.65 -6.25
C ASN A 433 28.89 -31.79 -7.53
N PRO A 434 27.75 -31.37 -8.13
CA PRO A 434 27.74 -30.67 -9.41
C PRO A 434 28.31 -29.27 -9.27
N ARG A 435 29.27 -28.92 -10.14
CA ARG A 435 29.90 -27.59 -10.24
C ARG A 435 29.36 -26.87 -11.45
N LEU A 436 29.30 -25.54 -11.40
CA LEU A 436 28.92 -24.74 -12.56
C LEU A 436 30.11 -24.57 -13.51
N ALA A 437 29.83 -24.63 -14.80
CA ALA A 437 30.78 -24.31 -15.85
C ALA A 437 30.13 -23.56 -17.00
N ILE A 438 30.87 -22.64 -17.59
CA ILE A 438 30.56 -22.08 -18.90
C ILE A 438 31.37 -22.84 -19.95
N VAL A 439 30.66 -23.43 -20.90
CA VAL A 439 31.22 -24.13 -22.06
C VAL A 439 31.06 -23.21 -23.26
N THR A 440 32.11 -23.00 -24.05
CA THR A 440 32.05 -22.27 -25.32
C THR A 440 32.86 -23.03 -26.37
N GLY A 441 32.21 -23.54 -27.41
CA GLY A 441 32.89 -24.38 -28.40
C GLY A 441 33.64 -25.54 -27.75
N SER A 442 34.97 -25.61 -27.93
CA SER A 442 35.82 -26.64 -27.35
C SER A 442 36.36 -26.31 -25.95
N ASN A 443 36.14 -25.10 -25.45
CA ASN A 443 36.66 -24.65 -24.16
C ASN A 443 35.62 -24.77 -23.06
N LYS A 444 36.08 -25.02 -21.85
CA LYS A 444 35.28 -25.09 -20.64
C LYS A 444 35.98 -24.33 -19.53
N VAL A 445 35.23 -23.47 -18.84
CA VAL A 445 35.68 -22.75 -17.63
C VAL A 445 34.73 -23.14 -16.50
N GLU A 446 35.25 -23.83 -15.50
CA GLU A 446 34.46 -24.39 -14.39
C GLU A 446 34.97 -23.91 -13.04
N PHE A 447 34.07 -23.82 -12.06
CA PHE A 447 34.49 -23.62 -10.67
C PHE A 447 35.23 -24.84 -10.12
N ILE A 448 36.11 -24.59 -9.16
CA ILE A 448 36.84 -25.65 -8.45
C ILE A 448 35.94 -26.31 -7.40
N SER A 449 35.06 -25.53 -6.77
CA SER A 449 34.08 -25.95 -5.76
C SER A 449 32.64 -25.77 -6.25
N THR A 450 31.68 -26.28 -5.48
CA THR A 450 30.24 -26.19 -5.76
C THR A 450 29.61 -24.95 -5.14
N ILE A 451 28.51 -24.49 -5.74
CA ILE A 451 27.60 -23.59 -5.03
C ILE A 451 26.81 -24.35 -3.97
N ASN A 452 26.50 -23.68 -2.87
CA ASN A 452 25.76 -24.30 -1.76
C ASN A 452 24.31 -24.60 -2.15
N LEU A 453 23.77 -25.70 -1.64
CA LEU A 453 22.38 -26.08 -1.86
C LEU A 453 21.43 -25.09 -1.18
N GLY A 454 20.39 -24.64 -1.90
CA GLY A 454 19.35 -23.75 -1.37
C GLY A 454 19.73 -22.28 -1.23
N GLU A 455 21.01 -21.93 -1.38
CA GLU A 455 21.47 -20.54 -1.34
C GLU A 455 21.32 -19.87 -2.72
N TRP A 456 20.91 -18.59 -2.71
CA TRP A 456 20.85 -17.75 -3.90
C TRP A 456 22.24 -17.22 -4.26
N TYR A 457 22.57 -17.24 -5.55
CA TYR A 457 23.81 -16.71 -6.11
C TYR A 457 23.52 -15.74 -7.25
N LEU A 458 24.28 -14.66 -7.30
CA LEU A 458 24.47 -13.87 -8.51
C LEU A 458 25.61 -14.50 -9.30
N VAL A 459 25.28 -15.19 -10.40
CA VAL A 459 26.27 -15.76 -11.32
C VAL A 459 26.47 -14.80 -12.48
N HIS A 460 27.72 -14.43 -12.73
CA HIS A 460 28.13 -13.55 -13.81
C HIS A 460 29.07 -14.29 -14.78
N VAL A 461 28.70 -14.30 -16.05
CA VAL A 461 29.49 -14.84 -17.15
C VAL A 461 29.85 -13.70 -18.08
N ASN A 462 31.14 -13.43 -18.26
CA ASN A 462 31.62 -12.44 -19.22
C ASN A 462 32.48 -13.13 -20.28
N VAL A 463 32.01 -13.13 -21.53
CA VAL A 463 32.68 -13.72 -22.69
C VAL A 463 33.13 -12.58 -23.61
N GLN A 464 34.39 -12.15 -23.48
CA GLN A 464 35.00 -11.13 -24.33
C GLN A 464 36.30 -11.66 -24.97
N SER A 465 37.47 -11.09 -24.66
CA SER A 465 38.76 -11.67 -25.07
C SER A 465 39.07 -12.97 -24.31
N ASN A 466 38.65 -13.01 -23.04
CA ASN A 466 38.70 -14.18 -22.16
C ASN A 466 37.30 -14.46 -21.63
N ILE A 467 37.16 -15.62 -21.00
CA ILE A 467 35.97 -16.00 -20.25
C ILE A 467 36.24 -15.75 -18.76
N LEU A 468 35.29 -15.09 -18.12
CA LEU A 468 35.19 -14.94 -16.69
C LEU A 468 33.86 -15.53 -16.24
N LEU A 469 33.93 -16.44 -15.28
CA LEU A 469 32.76 -16.98 -14.59
C LEU A 469 32.92 -16.63 -13.10
N GLU A 470 31.93 -15.96 -12.54
CA GLU A 470 31.88 -15.53 -11.14
C GLU A 470 30.55 -15.96 -10.54
N ALA A 471 30.53 -16.35 -9.27
CA ALA A 471 29.31 -16.57 -8.51
C ALA A 471 29.49 -16.00 -7.10
N THR A 472 28.61 -15.11 -6.70
CA THR A 472 28.64 -14.50 -5.36
C THR A 472 27.35 -14.87 -4.63
N SER A 473 27.48 -15.40 -3.41
CA SER A 473 26.33 -15.68 -2.56
C SER A 473 25.57 -14.40 -2.25
N LEU A 474 24.26 -14.43 -2.39
CA LEU A 474 23.36 -13.33 -2.02
C LEU A 474 22.82 -13.51 -0.60
N LYS A 475 23.25 -14.54 0.13
CA LYS A 475 22.85 -14.73 1.53
C LYS A 475 23.51 -13.66 2.40
N LYS A 476 22.72 -13.04 3.29
CA LYS A 476 23.22 -12.06 4.25
C LYS A 476 24.40 -12.64 5.04
N ASN A 477 25.48 -11.86 5.20
CA ASN A 477 26.72 -12.23 5.90
C ASN A 477 27.48 -13.44 5.32
N SER A 478 27.22 -13.83 4.06
CA SER A 478 27.96 -14.91 3.40
C SER A 478 29.13 -14.35 2.59
N ASP A 479 30.34 -14.79 2.90
CA ASP A 479 31.55 -14.46 2.12
C ASP A 479 31.80 -15.46 0.97
N HIS A 480 30.86 -16.37 0.71
CA HIS A 480 31.06 -17.40 -0.30
C HIS A 480 30.98 -16.83 -1.71
N SER A 481 32.15 -16.76 -2.36
CA SER A 481 32.30 -16.32 -3.74
C SER A 481 33.24 -17.26 -4.51
N LEU A 482 32.93 -17.48 -5.78
CA LEU A 482 33.65 -18.36 -6.68
C LEU A 482 34.05 -17.60 -7.93
N ILE A 483 35.24 -17.87 -8.44
CA ILE A 483 35.75 -17.26 -9.67
C ILE A 483 36.52 -18.29 -10.49
N ALA A 484 36.29 -18.29 -11.79
CA ALA A 484 37.02 -19.10 -12.76
C ALA A 484 37.29 -18.27 -14.02
N ARG A 485 38.45 -18.49 -14.63
CA ARG A 485 38.90 -17.79 -15.84
C ARG A 485 39.43 -18.77 -16.86
N GLY A 486 39.24 -18.48 -18.14
CA GLY A 486 39.82 -19.28 -19.20
C GLY A 486 39.72 -18.62 -20.57
N ALA A 487 40.17 -19.36 -21.58
CA ALA A 487 40.21 -18.89 -22.95
C ALA A 487 38.83 -18.99 -23.63
N LYS A 488 38.51 -18.02 -24.48
CA LYS A 488 37.31 -18.05 -25.32
C LYS A 488 37.49 -18.97 -26.53
N SER A 489 36.45 -19.74 -26.90
CA SER A 489 36.39 -20.55 -28.14
C SER A 489 35.07 -20.38 -28.91
N LEU A 490 34.40 -19.23 -28.73
CA LEU A 490 33.15 -18.91 -29.43
C LEU A 490 33.42 -18.13 -30.73
N SER A 491 33.07 -18.71 -31.89
CA SER A 491 33.31 -18.11 -33.22
C SER A 491 32.05 -17.73 -34.00
N ASN A 492 30.86 -18.07 -33.50
CA ASN A 492 29.59 -17.85 -34.20
C ASN A 492 28.62 -17.05 -33.33
N ASN A 493 27.65 -16.40 -33.98
CA ASN A 493 26.61 -15.61 -33.32
C ASN A 493 25.44 -16.49 -32.89
N THR A 494 24.77 -16.11 -31.80
CA THR A 494 23.64 -16.85 -31.21
C THR A 494 22.33 -16.39 -31.84
N GLU A 495 21.49 -17.34 -32.25
CA GLU A 495 20.15 -17.09 -32.84
C GLU A 495 19.03 -17.55 -31.89
N VAL A 496 19.32 -18.53 -31.05
CA VAL A 496 18.37 -19.12 -30.10
C VAL A 496 19.01 -19.17 -28.72
N ILE A 497 18.23 -18.80 -27.70
CA ILE A 497 18.57 -19.01 -26.29
C ILE A 497 17.53 -19.95 -25.69
N ASP A 498 17.97 -21.10 -25.22
CA ASP A 498 17.15 -22.05 -24.47
C ASP A 498 17.49 -21.93 -22.98
N ILE A 499 16.48 -21.78 -22.14
CA ILE A 499 16.56 -21.73 -20.69
C ILE A 499 15.92 -23.01 -20.17
N ASN A 500 16.68 -23.82 -19.45
CA ASN A 500 16.17 -25.03 -18.82
C ASN A 500 16.40 -24.95 -17.30
N TRP A 501 15.37 -25.28 -16.53
CA TRP A 501 15.45 -25.28 -15.07
C TRP A 501 16.16 -26.54 -14.56
N ASN A 502 17.36 -26.83 -15.06
CA ASN A 502 18.10 -28.02 -14.69
C ASN A 502 18.66 -27.90 -13.26
N GLY A 503 17.98 -28.47 -12.26
CA GLY A 503 18.44 -28.44 -10.86
C GLY A 503 18.61 -27.05 -10.27
N VAL A 504 17.86 -26.08 -10.81
CA VAL A 504 17.92 -24.68 -10.38
C VAL A 504 16.53 -24.08 -10.29
N GLU A 505 16.43 -23.05 -9.46
CA GLU A 505 15.41 -22.03 -9.60
C GLU A 505 16.07 -20.72 -10.01
N ILE A 506 15.36 -19.93 -10.81
CA ILE A 506 15.89 -18.71 -11.44
C ILE A 506 14.94 -17.56 -11.15
N ALA A 507 15.49 -16.48 -10.60
CA ALA A 507 14.76 -15.26 -10.30
C ALA A 507 14.84 -14.26 -11.45
N GLU A 508 16.05 -14.07 -11.99
CA GLU A 508 16.30 -13.01 -12.95
C GLU A 508 17.49 -13.35 -13.86
N ILE A 509 17.38 -12.99 -15.14
CA ILE A 509 18.40 -13.16 -16.18
C ILE A 509 18.56 -11.85 -16.93
N LEU A 510 19.79 -11.34 -16.99
CA LEU A 510 20.17 -10.22 -17.86
C LEU A 510 21.25 -10.70 -18.83
N ILE A 511 21.10 -10.42 -20.13
CA ILE A 511 22.12 -10.70 -21.13
C ILE A 511 22.36 -9.44 -21.96
N TYR A 512 23.62 -9.03 -21.99
CA TYR A 512 24.09 -7.91 -22.77
C TYR A 512 24.91 -8.40 -23.95
N ASN A 513 24.70 -7.79 -25.11
CA ASN A 513 25.41 -8.09 -26.34
C ASN A 513 26.67 -7.23 -26.48
N GLY A 514 27.77 -7.84 -26.90
CA GLY A 514 29.03 -7.15 -27.19
C GLY A 514 29.92 -6.95 -25.96
N ASN A 515 30.87 -6.03 -26.10
CA ASN A 515 31.79 -5.69 -25.02
C ASN A 515 31.19 -4.61 -24.14
N ILE A 516 31.26 -4.83 -22.82
CA ILE A 516 30.90 -3.85 -21.81
C ILE A 516 32.15 -3.57 -20.98
N ASN A 517 32.35 -2.30 -20.62
CA ASN A 517 33.45 -1.90 -19.75
C ASN A 517 33.20 -2.40 -18.31
N ILE A 518 34.24 -2.37 -17.49
CA ILE A 518 34.16 -2.91 -16.13
C ILE A 518 33.27 -2.08 -15.20
N GLU A 519 33.18 -0.76 -15.41
CA GLU A 519 32.39 0.15 -14.57
C GLU A 519 30.90 -0.12 -14.74
N ASP A 520 30.44 -0.23 -15.98
CA ASP A 520 29.07 -0.58 -16.32
C ASP A 520 28.71 -1.99 -15.83
N LEU A 521 29.59 -2.98 -16.00
CA LEU A 521 29.38 -4.33 -15.45
C LEU A 521 29.25 -4.33 -13.92
N ASN A 522 30.06 -3.53 -13.24
CA ASN A 522 29.99 -3.41 -11.79
C ASN A 522 28.68 -2.74 -11.34
N SER A 523 28.20 -1.73 -12.07
CA SER A 523 26.90 -1.09 -11.77
C SER A 523 25.73 -2.08 -11.85
N VAL A 524 25.75 -3.01 -12.82
CA VAL A 524 24.72 -4.05 -12.95
C VAL A 524 24.81 -5.05 -11.80
N LYS A 525 26.03 -5.44 -11.40
CA LYS A 525 26.24 -6.31 -10.24
C LYS A 525 25.76 -5.68 -8.95
N GLU A 526 26.05 -4.39 -8.73
CA GLU A 526 25.63 -3.63 -7.57
C GLU A 526 24.09 -3.52 -7.51
N PHE A 527 23.44 -3.26 -8.65
CA PHE A 527 21.99 -3.30 -8.75
C PHE A 527 21.41 -4.66 -8.34
N LEU A 528 21.88 -5.77 -8.93
CA LEU A 528 21.35 -7.10 -8.61
C LEU A 528 21.66 -7.51 -7.15
N SER A 529 22.84 -7.15 -6.64
CA SER A 529 23.22 -7.45 -5.26
C SER A 529 22.37 -6.66 -4.26
N SER A 530 22.16 -5.36 -4.47
CA SER A 530 21.32 -4.53 -3.61
C SER A 530 19.83 -4.88 -3.71
N LYS A 531 19.36 -5.34 -4.88
CA LYS A 531 17.99 -5.82 -5.07
C LYS A 531 17.69 -7.08 -4.25
N TYR A 532 18.58 -8.07 -4.28
CA TYR A 532 18.35 -9.38 -3.66
C TYR A 532 19.04 -9.57 -2.30
N ASN A 533 19.91 -8.65 -1.89
CA ASN A 533 20.58 -8.61 -0.60
C ASN A 533 20.80 -7.14 -0.17
N PRO A 534 19.72 -6.40 0.12
CA PRO A 534 19.84 -5.01 0.52
C PRO A 534 20.49 -4.85 1.89
N GLU A 535 21.24 -3.75 2.06
CA GLU A 535 21.58 -3.24 3.38
C GLU A 535 20.32 -2.65 4.02
N ILE A 536 19.90 -3.20 5.17
CA ILE A 536 18.68 -2.82 5.92
C ILE A 536 19.05 -1.85 7.04
#